data_AF-A0A2G6QQI3-F1
#
_entry.id   AF-A0A2G6QQI3-F1
#
_cell.length_a   1.000
_cell.length_b   1.000
_cell.length_c   1.000
_cell.angle_alpha   90.00
_cell.angle_beta   90.00
_cell.angle_gamma   90.00
#
_symmetry.space_group_name_H-M   'P 1'
#
loop_
_entity.id
_entity.type
_entity.pdbx_description
1 polymer ?
#
loop_
_entity_poly.entity_id
_entity_poly.type
_entity_poly.pdbx_seq_one_letter_code
_entity_poly.pdbx_strand_id
1 'polypeptide(L)' 'MIKVGINGFGRIGRLALRSIIEREGMQVVAINDLLDVDYL' A
#
# COMPACT_ATOMS: atom_id res chain seq x y z
N MET A 1 -7.48 7.06 -13.28
CA MET A 1 -6.51 6.57 -12.29
C MET A 1 -7.26 6.22 -11.01
N ILE A 2 -7.23 4.97 -10.60
CA ILE A 2 -7.89 4.43 -9.41
C ILE A 2 -7.01 4.72 -8.19
N LYS A 3 -7.56 5.41 -7.20
CA LYS A 3 -6.86 5.70 -5.94
C LYS A 3 -7.14 4.58 -4.94
N VAL A 4 -6.10 4.07 -4.31
CA VAL A 4 -6.17 2.93 -3.38
C VAL A 4 -5.61 3.33 -2.02
N GLY A 5 -6.34 3.01 -0.95
CA GLY A 5 -5.82 3.02 0.41
C GLY A 5 -5.54 1.59 0.87
N ILE A 6 -4.45 1.39 1.62
CA ILE A 6 -4.12 0.09 2.25
C ILE A 6 -4.30 0.24 3.76
N ASN A 7 -5.16 -0.60 4.36
CA ASN A 7 -5.33 -0.66 5.81
C ASN A 7 -4.79 -2.02 6.32
N GLY A 8 -3.69 -1.97 7.06
CA GLY A 8 -2.87 -3.12 7.43
C GLY A 8 -1.73 -3.36 6.42
N PHE A 9 -0.53 -2.92 6.77
CA PHE A 9 0.71 -3.03 6.00
C PHE A 9 1.63 -4.18 6.46
N GLY A 10 1.01 -5.28 6.90
CA GLY A 10 1.69 -6.55 7.14
C GLY A 10 2.13 -7.25 5.84
N ARG A 11 2.24 -8.58 5.88
CA ARG A 11 2.70 -9.39 4.74
C ARG A 11 1.91 -9.11 3.44
N ILE A 12 0.57 -9.14 3.50
CA ILE A 12 -0.29 -8.96 2.33
C ILE A 12 -0.32 -7.50 1.88
N GLY A 13 -0.40 -6.53 2.79
CA GLY A 13 -0.38 -5.11 2.43
C GLY A 13 0.88 -4.72 1.64
N ARG A 14 2.04 -5.25 2.03
CA ARG A 14 3.31 -5.06 1.30
C ARG A 14 3.31 -5.71 -0.08
N LEU A 15 2.77 -6.92 -0.21
CA LEU A 15 2.65 -7.59 -1.52
C LEU A 15 1.66 -6.87 -2.43
N ALA A 16 0.55 -6.37 -1.88
CA ALA A 16 -0.42 -5.58 -2.60
C ALA A 16 0.19 -4.28 -3.12
N LEU A 17 0.94 -3.54 -2.28
CA LEU A 17 1.67 -2.34 -2.74
C LEU A 17 2.60 -2.68 -3.91
N ARG A 18 3.45 -3.73 -3.77
CA ARG A 18 4.37 -4.17 -4.84
C ARG A 18 3.65 -4.48 -6.15
N SER A 19 2.52 -5.17 -6.09
CA SER A 19 1.74 -5.47 -7.30
C SER A 19 1.06 -4.24 -7.89
N ILE A 20 0.62 -3.29 -7.07
CA ILE A 20 -0.08 -2.08 -7.54
C ILE A 20 0.90 -1.10 -8.18
N ILE A 21 2.13 -0.95 -7.68
CA ILE A 21 3.10 -0.01 -8.27
C ILE A 21 3.53 -0.41 -9.69
N GLU A 22 3.41 -1.69 -10.04
CA GLU A 22 3.71 -2.22 -11.39
C GLU A 22 2.50 -2.13 -12.34
N ARG A 23 1.32 -1.72 -11.85
CA ARG A 23 0.08 -1.66 -12.62
C ARG A 23 -0.23 -0.23 -13.07
N GLU A 24 -0.42 -0.06 -14.36
CA GLU A 24 -0.92 1.19 -14.90
C GLU A 24 -2.34 1.52 -14.44
N GLY A 25 -2.64 2.80 -14.31
CA GLY A 25 -3.97 3.28 -13.97
C GLY A 25 -4.35 3.17 -12.50
N MET A 26 -3.44 2.74 -11.61
CA MET A 26 -3.66 2.66 -10.16
C MET A 26 -2.62 3.49 -9.40
N GLN A 27 -2.99 4.01 -8.23
CA GLN A 27 -2.10 4.76 -7.34
C GLN A 27 -2.46 4.48 -5.88
N VAL A 28 -1.50 4.01 -5.09
CA VAL A 28 -1.67 3.96 -3.62
C VAL A 28 -1.49 5.37 -3.07
N VAL A 29 -2.50 5.88 -2.37
CA VAL A 29 -2.53 7.27 -1.86
C VAL A 29 -2.42 7.36 -0.34
N ALA A 30 -2.66 6.25 0.37
CA ALA A 30 -2.55 6.19 1.82
C ALA A 30 -2.28 4.76 2.28
N ILE A 31 -1.51 4.63 3.36
CA ILE A 31 -1.28 3.40 4.10
C ILE A 31 -1.57 3.69 5.57
N ASN A 32 -2.35 2.83 6.21
CA ASN A 32 -2.62 2.85 7.65
C ASN A 32 -2.11 1.54 8.26
N ASP A 33 -1.30 1.61 9.30
CA ASP A 33 -0.84 0.47 10.09
C ASP A 33 -0.66 0.86 11.57
N LEU A 34 -0.36 -0.12 12.42
CA LEU A 34 -0.09 0.11 13.85
C LEU A 34 1.39 0.39 14.13
N LEU A 35 2.26 0.15 13.14
CA LEU A 35 3.70 0.36 13.24
C LEU A 35 4.06 1.79 12.80
N ASP A 36 5.10 2.35 13.43
CA ASP A 36 5.65 3.64 13.04
C ASP A 36 6.21 3.62 11.62
N VAL A 37 6.22 4.79 10.98
CA VAL A 37 6.64 4.93 9.57
C VAL A 37 8.09 4.52 9.34
N ASP A 38 8.96 4.71 10.33
CA ASP A 38 10.38 4.33 10.24
C ASP A 38 10.59 2.81 10.25
N TYR A 39 9.57 2.04 10.65
CA TYR A 39 9.58 0.59 10.70
C TYR A 39 8.85 -0.07 9.51
N LEU A 40 8.12 0.72 8.71
CA LEU A 40 7.31 0.25 7.57
C LEU A 40 8.11 0.19 6.26
#